data_AF-A0A1A8D7E9-F1
#
_entry.id   AF-A0A1A8D7E9-F1
#
_cell.length_a   1.000
_cell.length_b   1.000
_cell.length_c   1.000
_cell.angle_alpha   90.00
_cell.angle_beta   90.00
_cell.angle_gamma   90.00
#
_symmetry.space_group_name_H-M   'P 1'
#
loop_
_entity.id
_entity.type
_entity.pdbx_description
1 polymer ?
#
loop_
_entity_poly.entity_id
_entity_poly.type
_entity_poly.pdbx_seq_one_letter_code
_entity_poly.pdbx_strand_id
1 'polypeptide(L)'
;MDRTPAEVSSSLTVKDLRIVLLGKTGSGKSATGNTILGMAAFASESSPTSVTKDSTKETGQVNRRSVSVIDTPGVFDTSITENELKREIENCIMLSLPGPHVFLLVISLAVRFTKEEKDAVKWITDNFGEEASKFTIVVFTRGDELRGNIESYLHKNADLTKLTSDCKAGYVVFDNKCMRNHPQVADLFDKIDKTVELNGGHYTSSIYEEAQRRCWWSRAGQMVAAAAPAVAAGAAAAGIAIMRML
;
A
#
# COMPACT_ATOMS: atom_id res chain seq x y z
N MET A 1 32.70 14.97 36.32
CA MET A 1 32.32 15.64 35.08
C MET A 1 31.44 14.67 34.32
N ASP A 2 30.17 15.03 34.30
CA ASP A 2 29.02 14.23 33.88
C ASP A 2 29.09 13.94 32.37
N ARG A 3 28.90 12.68 31.97
CA ARG A 3 28.82 12.33 30.54
C ARG A 3 27.37 12.49 30.12
N THR A 4 27.11 13.49 29.29
CA THR A 4 25.84 13.67 28.60
C THR A 4 25.44 12.38 27.86
N PRO A 5 24.18 11.90 28.00
CA PRO A 5 23.70 10.78 27.19
C PRO A 5 23.60 11.25 25.74
N ALA A 6 24.14 10.42 24.84
CA ALA A 6 23.98 10.59 23.40
C ALA A 6 22.51 10.85 23.05
N GLU A 7 22.27 11.86 22.22
CA GLU A 7 20.98 12.14 21.61
C GLU A 7 20.48 10.87 20.94
N VAL A 8 19.46 10.25 21.54
CA VAL A 8 18.65 9.24 20.87
C VAL A 8 17.91 10.00 19.78
N SER A 9 18.41 9.90 18.55
CA SER A 9 17.64 10.26 17.35
C SER A 9 16.33 9.51 17.43
N SER A 10 15.27 10.22 17.81
CA SER A 10 13.93 9.66 17.88
C SER A 10 13.46 9.48 16.46
N SER A 11 13.76 8.33 15.84
CA SER A 11 13.13 7.97 14.58
C SER A 11 11.62 8.05 14.79
N LEU A 12 10.90 8.63 13.83
CA LEU A 12 9.45 8.70 13.87
C LEU A 12 8.90 7.28 13.71
N THR A 13 8.80 6.54 14.80
CA THR A 13 8.20 5.21 14.78
C THR A 13 6.70 5.39 14.53
N VAL A 14 6.27 5.12 13.30
CA VAL A 14 4.86 5.15 12.92
C VAL A 14 4.10 4.13 13.76
N LYS A 15 3.17 4.59 14.60
CA LYS A 15 2.37 3.72 15.47
C LYS A 15 1.34 2.88 14.71
N ASP A 16 0.71 3.49 13.71
CA ASP A 16 -0.32 2.87 12.87
C ASP A 16 0.12 2.87 11.40
N LEU A 17 0.90 1.86 11.04
CA LEU A 17 1.49 1.73 9.71
C LEU A 17 0.44 1.24 8.70
N ARG A 18 0.47 1.79 7.49
CA ARG A 18 -0.46 1.45 6.40
C ARG A 18 0.36 1.17 5.14
N ILE A 19 0.25 -0.05 4.64
CA ILE A 19 1.04 -0.56 3.52
C ILE A 19 0.08 -0.99 2.42
N VAL A 20 0.28 -0.49 1.20
CA VAL A 20 -0.48 -0.94 0.02
C VAL A 20 0.41 -1.82 -0.84
N LEU A 21 -0.04 -3.02 -1.18
CA LEU A 21 0.67 -3.96 -2.04
C LEU A 21 0.23 -3.79 -3.49
N LEU A 22 1.15 -3.47 -4.39
CA LEU A 22 0.92 -3.31 -5.82
C LEU A 22 1.76 -4.34 -6.58
N GLY A 23 1.36 -4.72 -7.80
CA GLY A 23 2.02 -5.81 -8.51
C GLY A 23 1.08 -6.58 -9.41
N LYS A 24 1.64 -7.27 -10.41
CA LYS A 24 0.86 -8.14 -11.30
C LYS A 24 0.25 -9.33 -10.55
N THR A 25 -0.73 -9.98 -11.17
CA THR A 25 -1.27 -11.24 -10.67
C THR A 25 -0.15 -12.29 -10.56
N GLY A 26 -0.11 -13.02 -9.45
CA GLY A 26 0.92 -14.05 -9.21
C GLY A 26 2.31 -13.55 -8.80
N SER A 27 2.52 -12.25 -8.61
CA SER A 27 3.82 -11.73 -8.13
C SER A 27 4.11 -12.04 -6.65
N GLY A 28 3.10 -12.53 -5.92
CA GLY A 28 3.23 -12.93 -4.51
C GLY A 28 2.77 -11.88 -3.50
N LYS A 29 1.94 -10.90 -3.89
CA LYS A 29 1.43 -9.84 -2.99
C LYS A 29 0.82 -10.38 -1.70
N SER A 30 -0.20 -11.23 -1.79
CA SER A 30 -0.87 -11.82 -0.62
C SER A 30 0.10 -12.57 0.30
N ALA A 31 1.05 -13.32 -0.27
CA ALA A 31 2.08 -14.03 0.50
C ALA A 31 3.09 -13.07 1.18
N THR A 32 3.42 -11.96 0.52
CA THR A 32 4.22 -10.87 1.12
C THR A 32 3.45 -10.23 2.27
N GLY A 33 2.16 -9.95 2.13
CA GLY A 33 1.31 -9.44 3.20
C GLY A 33 1.26 -10.38 4.41
N ASN A 34 1.11 -11.68 4.16
CA ASN A 34 1.16 -12.72 5.20
C ASN A 34 2.51 -12.75 5.93
N THR A 35 3.61 -12.60 5.19
CA THR A 35 4.97 -12.55 5.75
C THR A 35 5.18 -11.31 6.60
N ILE A 36 4.72 -10.14 6.15
CA ILE A 36 4.78 -8.89 6.90
C ILE A 36 4.02 -8.99 8.21
N LEU A 37 2.80 -9.55 8.17
CA LEU A 37 1.94 -9.68 9.35
C LEU A 37 2.32 -10.87 10.24
N GLY A 38 3.15 -11.80 9.76
CA GLY A 38 3.53 -13.01 10.48
C GLY A 38 2.38 -14.02 10.67
N MET A 39 1.32 -13.91 9.87
CA MET A 39 0.12 -14.74 9.95
C MET A 39 -0.52 -14.96 8.57
N ALA A 40 -1.34 -16.00 8.43
CA ALA A 40 -2.10 -16.27 7.20
C ALA A 40 -3.34 -15.37 7.11
N ALA A 41 -3.13 -14.07 6.84
CA ALA A 41 -4.18 -13.06 6.78
C ALA A 41 -4.90 -13.05 5.41
N PHE A 42 -4.18 -13.31 4.34
CA PHE A 42 -4.68 -13.35 2.97
C PHE A 42 -4.60 -14.77 2.41
N ALA A 43 -5.59 -15.15 1.59
CA ALA A 43 -5.54 -16.40 0.85
C ALA A 43 -4.42 -16.34 -0.20
N SER A 44 -3.37 -17.15 -0.02
CA SER A 44 -2.21 -17.20 -0.91
C SER A 44 -1.98 -18.63 -1.42
N GLU A 45 -2.89 -19.11 -2.27
CA GLU A 45 -2.74 -20.43 -2.92
C GLU A 45 -2.16 -20.27 -4.32
N SER A 46 -1.37 -21.26 -4.77
CA SER A 46 -0.94 -21.36 -6.15
C SER A 46 -2.11 -21.78 -7.03
N SER A 47 -2.94 -20.81 -7.42
CA SER A 47 -4.06 -21.01 -8.34
C SER A 47 -3.69 -20.50 -9.74
N PRO A 48 -4.13 -21.17 -10.82
CA PRO A 48 -4.03 -20.64 -12.18
C PRO A 48 -4.91 -19.40 -12.41
N THR A 49 -5.82 -19.07 -11.49
CA THR A 49 -6.71 -17.90 -11.53
C THR A 49 -6.44 -16.99 -10.32
N SER A 50 -6.64 -15.67 -10.49
CA SER A 50 -6.52 -14.73 -9.38
C SER A 50 -7.54 -15.07 -8.29
N VAL A 51 -7.05 -15.35 -7.08
CA VAL A 51 -7.88 -15.59 -5.89
C VAL A 51 -8.44 -14.26 -5.36
N THR A 52 -7.62 -13.21 -5.37
CA THR A 52 -8.01 -11.85 -4.96
C THR A 52 -8.73 -11.15 -6.11
N LYS A 53 -10.01 -10.85 -5.91
CA LYS A 53 -10.85 -10.11 -6.87
C LYS A 53 -11.10 -8.66 -6.44
N ASP A 54 -11.10 -8.41 -5.14
CA ASP A 54 -11.31 -7.10 -4.54
C ASP A 54 -10.16 -6.79 -3.58
N SER A 55 -9.85 -5.50 -3.40
CA SER A 55 -8.85 -5.04 -2.45
C SER A 55 -9.29 -5.38 -1.02
N THR A 56 -8.40 -6.01 -0.25
CA THR A 56 -8.68 -6.44 1.14
C THR A 56 -7.69 -5.81 2.09
N LYS A 57 -8.15 -5.48 3.30
CA LYS A 57 -7.33 -4.89 4.35
C LYS A 57 -7.30 -5.81 5.56
N GLU A 58 -6.10 -6.21 5.93
CA GLU A 58 -5.85 -6.97 7.15
C GLU A 58 -4.94 -6.19 8.08
N THR A 59 -5.12 -6.37 9.39
CA THR A 59 -4.36 -5.63 10.40
C THR A 59 -3.81 -6.57 11.46
N GLY A 60 -2.54 -6.43 11.79
CA GLY A 60 -1.84 -7.22 12.80
C GLY A 60 -0.90 -6.37 13.65
N GLN A 61 -0.41 -6.97 14.74
CA GLN A 61 0.60 -6.37 15.61
C GLN A 61 1.98 -6.91 15.25
N VAL A 62 2.87 -6.03 14.78
CA VAL A 62 4.25 -6.38 14.40
C VAL A 62 5.20 -5.44 15.14
N ASN A 63 6.13 -5.97 15.92
CA ASN A 63 7.08 -5.18 16.73
C ASN A 63 6.39 -4.07 17.57
N ARG A 64 5.23 -4.39 18.16
CA ARG A 64 4.39 -3.47 18.97
C ARG A 64 3.79 -2.29 18.19
N ARG A 65 3.79 -2.37 16.85
CA ARG A 65 3.14 -1.42 15.95
C ARG A 65 1.88 -2.06 15.37
N SER A 66 0.82 -1.27 15.23
CA SER A 66 -0.35 -1.67 14.46
C SER A 66 -0.01 -1.54 12.98
N VAL A 67 -0.13 -2.63 12.23
CA VAL A 67 0.23 -2.66 10.81
C VAL A 67 -0.98 -3.11 10.01
N SER A 68 -1.51 -2.21 9.20
CA SER A 68 -2.52 -2.51 8.18
C SER A 68 -1.84 -2.76 6.84
N VAL A 69 -2.12 -3.92 6.25
CA VAL A 69 -1.71 -4.27 4.88
C VAL A 69 -2.95 -4.30 4.01
N ILE A 70 -2.90 -3.61 2.87
CA ILE A 70 -3.94 -3.61 1.85
C ILE A 70 -3.40 -4.43 0.68
N ASP A 71 -3.95 -5.62 0.46
CA ASP A 71 -3.67 -6.45 -0.70
C ASP A 71 -4.61 -6.05 -1.84
N THR A 72 -4.06 -5.63 -2.98
CA THR A 72 -4.86 -5.25 -4.15
C THR A 72 -4.95 -6.40 -5.15
N PRO A 73 -5.96 -6.41 -6.03
CA PRO A 73 -5.93 -7.24 -7.23
C PRO A 73 -4.70 -6.94 -8.12
N GLY A 74 -4.49 -7.76 -9.15
CA GLY A 74 -3.44 -7.51 -10.14
C GLY A 74 -3.67 -6.22 -10.92
N VAL A 75 -3.12 -5.10 -10.45
CA VAL A 75 -3.36 -3.77 -11.04
C VAL A 75 -2.79 -3.57 -12.45
N PHE A 76 -1.92 -4.48 -12.90
CA PHE A 76 -1.33 -4.50 -14.25
C PHE A 76 -1.91 -5.59 -15.16
N ASP A 77 -2.95 -6.28 -14.69
CA ASP A 77 -3.55 -7.38 -15.44
C ASP A 77 -4.47 -6.81 -16.55
N THR A 78 -4.11 -7.05 -17.81
CA THR A 78 -4.88 -6.58 -18.98
C THR A 78 -6.26 -7.23 -19.09
N SER A 79 -6.55 -8.26 -18.28
CA SER A 79 -7.87 -8.89 -18.23
C SER A 79 -8.90 -8.09 -17.42
N ILE A 80 -8.47 -7.09 -16.65
CA ILE A 80 -9.35 -6.21 -15.85
C ILE A 80 -9.85 -5.06 -16.73
N THR A 81 -11.15 -4.77 -16.67
CA THR A 81 -11.72 -3.62 -17.39
C THR A 81 -11.34 -2.29 -16.73
N GLU A 82 -11.31 -1.19 -17.49
CA GLU A 82 -11.01 0.14 -16.92
C GLU A 82 -11.95 0.53 -15.76
N ASN A 83 -13.22 0.15 -15.84
CA ASN A 83 -14.20 0.42 -14.79
C ASN A 83 -13.93 -0.39 -13.50
N GLU A 84 -13.50 -1.64 -13.63
CA GLU A 84 -13.09 -2.45 -12.48
C GLU A 84 -11.80 -1.92 -11.86
N LEU A 85 -10.82 -1.56 -12.70
CA LEU A 85 -9.57 -0.95 -12.24
C LEU A 85 -9.82 0.34 -11.46
N LYS A 86 -10.69 1.22 -11.98
CA LYS A 86 -11.06 2.47 -11.30
C LYS A 86 -11.72 2.20 -9.94
N ARG A 87 -12.66 1.26 -9.88
CA ARG A 87 -13.30 0.85 -8.62
C ARG A 87 -12.28 0.34 -7.61
N GLU A 88 -11.30 -0.45 -8.06
CA GLU A 88 -10.26 -0.98 -7.19
C GLU A 88 -9.29 0.09 -6.70
N ILE A 89 -8.96 1.08 -7.52
CA ILE A 89 -8.20 2.26 -7.08
C ILE A 89 -8.99 3.02 -6.01
N GLU A 90 -10.28 3.28 -6.23
CA GLU A 90 -11.14 3.94 -5.25
C GLU A 90 -11.23 3.16 -3.93
N ASN A 91 -11.43 1.84 -4.00
CA ASN A 91 -11.44 0.95 -2.83
C ASN A 91 -10.09 1.00 -2.08
N CYS A 92 -8.98 0.90 -2.80
CA CYS A 92 -7.63 0.98 -2.22
C CYS A 92 -7.39 2.30 -1.48
N ILE A 93 -7.80 3.44 -2.06
CA ILE A 93 -7.70 4.76 -1.43
C ILE A 93 -8.51 4.78 -0.13
N MET A 94 -9.76 4.30 -0.18
CA MET A 94 -10.64 4.27 0.98
C MET A 94 -10.11 3.40 2.12
N LEU A 95 -9.52 2.24 1.81
CA LEU A 95 -8.95 1.32 2.80
C LEU A 95 -7.65 1.86 3.44
N SER A 96 -6.93 2.72 2.72
CA SER A 96 -5.63 3.25 3.11
C SER A 96 -5.67 4.69 3.66
N LEU A 97 -6.86 5.30 3.80
CA LEU A 97 -7.03 6.62 4.42
C LEU A 97 -6.33 6.73 5.79
N PRO A 98 -5.75 7.89 6.14
CA PRO A 98 -5.65 9.14 5.35
C PRO A 98 -4.73 9.05 4.12
N GLY A 99 -3.94 7.99 4.03
CA GLY A 99 -3.04 7.67 2.93
C GLY A 99 -2.01 6.63 3.39
N PRO A 100 -1.45 5.81 2.50
CA PRO A 100 -0.47 4.81 2.86
C PRO A 100 0.84 5.44 3.31
N HIS A 101 1.55 4.79 4.22
CA HIS A 101 2.90 5.19 4.57
C HIS A 101 3.90 4.75 3.49
N VAL A 102 3.64 3.60 2.86
CA VAL A 102 4.40 3.11 1.72
C VAL A 102 3.52 2.32 0.77
N PHE A 103 3.91 2.34 -0.50
CA PHE A 103 3.49 1.36 -1.50
C PHE A 103 4.59 0.31 -1.63
N LEU A 104 4.24 -0.97 -1.69
CA LEU A 104 5.16 -2.05 -2.00
C LEU A 104 4.86 -2.58 -3.39
N LEU A 105 5.77 -2.32 -4.34
CA LEU A 105 5.68 -2.88 -5.68
C LEU A 105 6.31 -4.28 -5.69
N VAL A 106 5.47 -5.31 -5.71
CA VAL A 106 5.87 -6.71 -5.59
C VAL A 106 6.17 -7.31 -6.96
N ILE A 107 7.42 -7.75 -7.14
CA ILE A 107 7.95 -8.36 -8.37
C ILE A 107 8.54 -9.73 -8.03
N SER A 108 8.17 -10.77 -8.79
CA SER A 108 8.68 -12.14 -8.58
C SER A 108 9.95 -12.40 -9.37
N LEU A 109 10.98 -12.94 -8.70
CA LEU A 109 12.25 -13.31 -9.34
C LEU A 109 12.18 -14.62 -10.14
N ALA A 110 11.15 -15.45 -9.95
CA ALA A 110 11.02 -16.74 -10.64
C ALA A 110 10.39 -16.65 -12.03
N VAL A 111 9.90 -15.48 -12.43
CA VAL A 111 9.29 -15.26 -13.73
C VAL A 111 10.06 -14.20 -14.50
N ARG A 112 9.90 -14.22 -15.83
CA ARG A 112 10.49 -13.18 -16.68
C ARG A 112 9.88 -11.83 -16.32
N PHE A 113 10.73 -10.80 -16.37
CA PHE A 113 10.32 -9.40 -16.29
C PHE A 113 9.59 -9.02 -17.58
N THR A 114 8.31 -8.70 -17.47
CA THR A 114 7.40 -8.46 -18.60
C THR A 114 7.08 -6.97 -18.74
N LYS A 115 6.28 -6.62 -19.75
CA LYS A 115 5.89 -5.23 -20.03
C LYS A 115 5.06 -4.65 -18.87
N GLU A 116 4.22 -5.47 -18.27
CA GLU A 116 3.41 -5.15 -17.10
C GLU A 116 4.26 -4.62 -15.95
N GLU A 117 5.43 -5.24 -15.70
CA GLU A 117 6.34 -4.73 -14.68
C GLU A 117 7.08 -3.47 -15.13
N LYS A 118 7.48 -3.37 -16.40
CA LYS A 118 8.11 -2.14 -16.94
C LYS A 118 7.23 -0.91 -16.77
N ASP A 119 5.93 -1.08 -17.01
CA ASP A 119 4.95 -0.01 -16.97
C ASP A 119 4.42 0.25 -15.54
N ALA A 120 4.85 -0.54 -14.55
CA ALA A 120 4.33 -0.48 -13.19
C ALA A 120 4.52 0.88 -12.51
N VAL A 121 5.70 1.49 -12.65
CA VAL A 121 5.97 2.81 -12.06
C VAL A 121 5.14 3.88 -12.74
N LYS A 122 5.02 3.82 -14.07
CA LYS A 122 4.16 4.75 -14.83
C LYS A 122 2.71 4.64 -14.35
N TRP A 123 2.21 3.42 -14.19
CA TRP A 123 0.86 3.20 -13.69
C TRP A 123 0.68 3.76 -12.27
N ILE A 124 1.67 3.61 -11.38
CA ILE A 124 1.63 4.22 -10.04
C ILE A 124 1.54 5.75 -10.16
N THR A 125 2.37 6.36 -10.99
CA THR A 125 2.37 7.82 -11.17
C THR A 125 1.10 8.34 -11.83
N ASP A 126 0.52 7.59 -12.78
CA ASP A 126 -0.72 7.98 -13.47
C ASP A 126 -1.93 7.95 -12.52
N ASN A 127 -1.96 6.99 -11.58
CA ASN A 127 -3.13 6.75 -10.73
C ASN A 127 -3.04 7.41 -9.35
N PHE A 128 -1.85 7.51 -8.78
CA PHE A 128 -1.64 8.13 -7.46
C PHE A 128 -1.03 9.53 -7.60
N GLY A 129 -0.13 9.74 -8.56
CA GLY A 129 0.58 10.99 -8.79
C GLY A 129 2.10 10.80 -8.73
N GLU A 130 2.87 11.74 -9.28
CA GLU A 130 4.35 11.62 -9.41
C GLU A 130 5.06 11.35 -8.07
N GLU A 131 4.58 11.98 -7.00
CA GLU A 131 5.12 11.88 -5.65
C GLU A 131 4.98 10.47 -5.05
N ALA A 132 4.07 9.62 -5.55
CA ALA A 132 3.89 8.26 -5.04
C ALA A 132 5.15 7.40 -5.21
N SER A 133 5.97 7.69 -6.22
CA SER A 133 7.26 7.04 -6.45
C SER A 133 8.23 7.19 -5.27
N LYS A 134 8.13 8.30 -4.50
CA LYS A 134 8.95 8.56 -3.31
C LYS A 134 8.59 7.69 -2.11
N PHE A 135 7.39 7.13 -2.12
CA PHE A 135 6.88 6.22 -1.08
C PHE A 135 6.84 4.76 -1.55
N THR A 136 7.36 4.47 -2.76
CA THR A 136 7.30 3.12 -3.34
C THR A 136 8.60 2.37 -3.12
N ILE A 137 8.52 1.27 -2.37
CA ILE A 137 9.60 0.28 -2.19
C ILE A 137 9.33 -0.90 -3.12
N VAL A 138 10.33 -1.37 -3.85
CA VAL A 138 10.22 -2.61 -4.64
C VAL A 138 10.49 -3.82 -3.75
N VAL A 139 9.60 -4.81 -3.78
CA VAL A 139 9.78 -6.08 -3.06
C VAL A 139 10.01 -7.19 -4.07
N PHE A 140 11.22 -7.75 -4.08
CA PHE A 140 11.55 -8.91 -4.89
C PHE A 140 11.19 -10.20 -4.15
N THR A 141 10.18 -10.93 -4.61
CA THR A 141 9.77 -12.21 -4.01
C THR A 141 10.53 -13.38 -4.61
N ARG A 142 10.50 -14.52 -3.93
CA ARG A 142 11.25 -15.74 -4.26
C ARG A 142 12.77 -15.49 -4.23
N GLY A 143 13.22 -14.76 -3.21
CA GLY A 143 14.64 -14.54 -2.94
C GLY A 143 15.42 -15.83 -2.72
N ASP A 144 14.76 -16.92 -2.30
CA ASP A 144 15.34 -18.25 -2.17
C ASP A 144 15.77 -18.87 -3.51
N GLU A 145 15.17 -18.43 -4.61
CA GLU A 145 15.50 -18.90 -5.98
C GLU A 145 16.62 -18.05 -6.63
N LEU A 146 17.01 -16.94 -5.98
CA LEU A 146 18.06 -16.05 -6.49
C LEU A 146 19.44 -16.71 -6.34
N ARG A 147 20.08 -16.98 -7.48
CA ARG A 147 21.49 -17.41 -7.51
C ARG A 147 22.42 -16.20 -7.49
N GLY A 148 23.04 -15.95 -6.34
CA GLY A 148 23.97 -14.84 -6.13
C GLY A 148 23.31 -13.65 -5.42
N ASN A 149 23.89 -12.45 -5.56
CA ASN A 149 23.33 -11.24 -4.98
C ASN A 149 22.31 -10.57 -5.90
N ILE A 150 21.41 -9.79 -5.30
CA ILE A 150 20.33 -9.08 -6.01
C ILE A 150 20.87 -8.02 -6.98
N GLU A 151 21.94 -7.31 -6.63
CA GLU A 151 22.54 -6.28 -7.49
C GLU A 151 23.00 -6.85 -8.84
N SER A 152 23.65 -8.01 -8.81
CA SER A 152 24.08 -8.72 -10.02
C SER A 152 22.91 -9.18 -10.87
N TYR A 153 21.74 -9.40 -10.27
CA TYR A 153 20.51 -9.72 -10.99
C TYR A 153 19.90 -8.48 -11.64
N LEU A 154 19.81 -7.36 -10.90
CA LEU A 154 19.28 -6.09 -11.41
C LEU A 154 20.07 -5.60 -12.63
N HIS A 155 21.40 -5.68 -12.58
CA HIS A 155 22.28 -5.26 -13.68
C HIS A 155 22.16 -6.08 -14.97
N LYS A 156 21.49 -7.24 -14.93
CA LYS A 156 21.23 -8.04 -16.15
C LYS A 156 20.15 -7.42 -17.04
N ASN A 157 19.35 -6.49 -16.53
CA ASN A 157 18.26 -5.88 -17.25
C ASN A 157 18.18 -4.36 -16.96
N ALA A 158 18.45 -3.55 -17.97
CA ALA A 158 18.43 -2.10 -17.86
C ALA A 158 17.06 -1.55 -17.45
N ASP A 159 15.96 -2.16 -17.91
CA ASP A 159 14.61 -1.74 -17.55
C ASP A 159 14.31 -2.04 -16.07
N LEU A 160 14.82 -3.15 -15.54
CA LEU A 160 14.67 -3.50 -14.13
C LEU A 160 15.51 -2.58 -13.22
N THR A 161 16.73 -2.26 -13.67
CA THR A 161 17.57 -1.25 -13.01
C THR A 161 16.89 0.12 -13.03
N LYS A 162 16.26 0.50 -14.15
CA LYS A 162 15.50 1.73 -14.27
C LYS A 162 14.30 1.75 -13.32
N LEU A 163 13.50 0.68 -13.29
CA LEU A 163 12.35 0.56 -12.39
C LEU A 163 12.74 0.75 -10.92
N THR A 164 13.82 0.08 -10.49
CA THR A 164 14.30 0.21 -9.10
C THR A 164 14.87 1.59 -8.79
N SER A 165 15.43 2.28 -9.79
CA SER A 165 15.84 3.69 -9.67
C SER A 165 14.66 4.65 -9.66
N ASP A 166 13.57 4.35 -10.38
CA ASP A 166 12.38 5.19 -10.45
C ASP A 166 11.55 5.09 -9.16
N CYS A 167 11.54 3.93 -8.50
CA CYS A 167 11.04 3.76 -7.13
C CYS A 167 12.05 4.31 -6.09
N LYS A 168 11.85 5.54 -5.63
CA LYS A 168 12.88 6.27 -4.86
C LYS A 168 13.09 5.77 -3.43
N ALA A 169 12.20 4.92 -2.91
CA ALA A 169 12.41 4.27 -1.60
C ALA A 169 13.27 3.00 -1.69
N GLY A 170 13.76 2.65 -2.89
CA GLY A 170 14.65 1.52 -3.13
C GLY A 170 13.92 0.18 -3.09
N TYR A 171 14.64 -0.88 -2.72
CA TYR A 171 14.10 -2.24 -2.78
C TYR A 171 14.50 -3.12 -1.58
N VAL A 172 13.80 -4.26 -1.41
CA VAL A 172 14.10 -5.36 -0.48
C VAL A 172 13.86 -6.72 -1.17
N VAL A 173 14.41 -7.80 -0.61
CA VAL A 173 14.26 -9.17 -1.12
C VAL A 173 13.56 -10.03 -0.07
N PHE A 174 12.51 -10.74 -0.48
CA PHE A 174 11.64 -11.54 0.38
C PHE A 174 11.67 -13.01 -0.03
N ASP A 175 11.80 -13.87 0.98
CA ASP A 175 11.42 -15.28 0.92
C ASP A 175 10.12 -15.48 1.72
N ASN A 176 9.03 -15.61 0.98
CA ASN A 176 7.69 -15.81 1.53
C ASN A 176 7.44 -17.24 2.03
N LYS A 177 8.34 -18.21 1.77
CA LYS A 177 8.27 -19.55 2.39
C LYS A 177 8.67 -19.48 3.86
N CYS A 178 9.51 -18.52 4.23
CA CYS A 178 9.93 -18.28 5.59
C CYS A 178 9.14 -17.15 6.25
N MET A 179 7.83 -17.37 6.49
CA MET A 179 6.93 -16.38 7.11
C MET A 179 7.39 -15.85 8.48
N ARG A 180 8.27 -16.56 9.19
CA ARG A 180 8.83 -16.16 10.50
C ARG A 180 10.27 -15.65 10.42
N ASN A 181 10.76 -15.33 9.23
CA ASN A 181 12.08 -14.73 9.04
C ASN A 181 12.04 -13.27 9.52
N HIS A 182 12.27 -13.07 10.83
CA HIS A 182 12.25 -11.75 11.45
C HIS A 182 13.22 -10.73 10.82
N PRO A 183 14.44 -11.10 10.39
CA PRO A 183 15.35 -10.19 9.69
C PRO A 183 14.76 -9.49 8.45
N GLN A 184 14.12 -10.21 7.51
CA GLN A 184 13.61 -9.58 6.28
C GLN A 184 12.50 -8.55 6.56
N VAL A 185 11.68 -8.81 7.59
CA VAL A 185 10.62 -7.89 8.01
C VAL A 185 11.23 -6.70 8.75
N ALA A 186 12.27 -6.91 9.57
CA ALA A 186 13.00 -5.82 10.22
C ALA A 186 13.64 -4.88 9.18
N ASP A 187 14.33 -5.42 8.18
CA ASP A 187 14.96 -4.65 7.10
C ASP A 187 13.93 -3.81 6.32
N LEU A 188 12.74 -4.39 6.06
CA LEU A 188 11.63 -3.66 5.46
C LEU A 188 11.18 -2.50 6.37
N PHE A 189 11.00 -2.73 7.66
CA PHE A 189 10.49 -1.70 8.58
C PHE A 189 11.49 -0.57 8.78
N ASP A 190 12.78 -0.86 8.86
CA ASP A 190 13.84 0.16 8.90
C ASP A 190 13.83 1.04 7.65
N LYS A 191 13.55 0.43 6.48
CA LYS A 191 13.43 1.17 5.22
C LYS A 191 12.14 1.99 5.15
N ILE A 192 11.03 1.47 5.66
CA ILE A 192 9.77 2.19 5.79
C ILE A 192 9.94 3.42 6.69
N ASP A 193 10.56 3.27 7.86
CA ASP A 193 10.77 4.37 8.81
C ASP A 193 11.60 5.50 8.17
N LYS A 194 12.70 5.14 7.49
CA LYS A 194 13.51 6.11 6.72
C LYS A 194 12.70 6.80 5.62
N THR A 195 11.86 6.04 4.91
CA THR A 195 11.04 6.60 3.83
C THR A 195 10.02 7.59 4.37
N VAL A 196 9.36 7.26 5.47
CA VAL A 196 8.38 8.13 6.13
C VAL A 196 9.05 9.39 6.69
N GLU A 197 10.21 9.24 7.32
CA GLU A 197 10.98 10.36 7.86
C GLU A 197 11.43 11.33 6.76
N LEU A 198 12.02 10.81 5.67
CA LEU A 198 12.49 11.62 4.55
C LEU A 198 11.38 12.37 3.82
N ASN A 199 10.16 11.81 3.81
CA ASN A 199 9.01 12.42 3.15
C ASN A 199 8.07 13.17 4.11
N GLY A 200 8.40 13.25 5.40
CA GLY A 200 7.63 14.00 6.39
C GLY A 200 6.28 13.39 6.80
N GLY A 201 6.06 12.09 6.57
CA GLY A 201 4.83 11.42 6.99
C GLY A 201 4.34 10.33 6.03
N HIS A 202 3.02 10.20 5.94
CA HIS A 202 2.37 9.30 4.98
C HIS A 202 2.17 10.00 3.63
N TYR A 203 2.03 9.21 2.58
CA TYR A 203 1.67 9.70 1.27
C TYR A 203 0.28 10.36 1.29
N THR A 204 0.18 11.53 0.69
CA THR A 204 -1.09 12.21 0.41
C THR A 204 -1.05 12.84 -0.97
N SER A 205 -2.21 12.99 -1.57
CA SER A 205 -2.43 13.71 -2.83
C SER A 205 -3.89 14.17 -2.90
N SER A 206 -4.25 14.94 -3.92
CA SER A 206 -5.60 15.48 -4.08
C SER A 206 -6.70 14.41 -3.99
N ILE A 207 -6.45 13.22 -4.55
CA ILE A 207 -7.38 12.08 -4.50
C ILE A 207 -7.61 11.58 -3.06
N TYR A 208 -6.58 11.59 -2.20
CA TYR A 208 -6.69 11.21 -0.79
C TYR A 208 -7.43 12.30 0.01
N GLU A 209 -7.10 13.57 -0.22
CA GLU A 209 -7.77 14.71 0.42
C GLU A 209 -9.26 14.77 0.07
N GLU A 210 -9.63 14.49 -1.18
CA GLU A 210 -11.02 14.36 -1.62
C GLU A 210 -11.73 13.19 -0.94
N ALA A 211 -11.11 12.01 -0.88
CA ALA A 211 -11.67 10.85 -0.21
C ALA A 211 -11.88 11.09 1.29
N GLN A 212 -10.95 11.78 1.96
CA GLN A 212 -11.09 12.20 3.35
C GLN A 212 -12.27 13.17 3.53
N ARG A 213 -12.39 14.20 2.67
CA ARG A 213 -13.52 15.13 2.70
C ARG A 213 -14.85 14.40 2.53
N ARG A 214 -14.95 13.49 1.55
CA ARG A 214 -16.16 12.66 1.32
C ARG A 214 -16.52 11.82 2.54
N CYS A 215 -15.54 11.15 3.16
CA CYS A 215 -15.75 10.38 4.38
C CYS A 215 -16.25 11.26 5.54
N TRP A 216 -15.63 12.43 5.71
CA TRP A 216 -15.99 13.36 6.76
C TRP A 216 -17.44 13.84 6.61
N TRP A 217 -17.85 14.25 5.41
CA TRP A 217 -19.23 14.66 5.12
C TRP A 217 -20.25 13.53 5.32
N SER A 218 -19.90 12.29 4.94
CA SER A 218 -20.77 11.13 5.18
C SER A 218 -21.00 10.88 6.66
N ARG A 219 -19.93 10.94 7.48
CA ARG A 219 -20.03 10.79 8.94
C ARG A 219 -20.79 11.94 9.60
N ALA A 220 -20.52 13.19 9.20
CA ALA A 220 -21.23 14.36 9.70
C ALA A 220 -22.73 14.28 9.39
N GLY A 221 -23.11 13.86 8.18
CA GLY A 221 -24.51 13.64 7.80
C GLY A 221 -25.19 12.57 8.66
N GLN A 222 -24.51 11.46 8.96
CA GLN A 222 -25.02 10.43 9.88
C GLN A 222 -25.17 10.93 11.32
N MET A 223 -24.22 11.74 11.82
CA MET A 223 -24.31 12.33 13.15
C MET A 223 -25.49 13.30 13.27
N VAL A 224 -25.73 14.13 12.25
CA VAL A 224 -26.90 15.03 12.21
C VAL A 224 -28.21 14.23 12.15
N ALA A 225 -28.26 13.15 11.37
CA ALA A 225 -29.44 12.28 11.31
C ALA A 225 -29.70 11.54 12.63
N ALA A 226 -28.66 11.06 13.29
CA ALA A 226 -28.77 10.36 14.59
C ALA A 226 -29.10 11.31 15.76
N ALA A 227 -28.74 12.60 15.65
CA ALA A 227 -29.05 13.63 16.62
C ALA A 227 -30.41 14.32 16.37
N ALA A 228 -31.13 13.97 15.29
CA ALA A 228 -32.47 14.48 15.06
C ALA A 228 -33.40 13.98 16.18
N PRO A 229 -34.08 14.87 16.93
CA PRO A 229 -35.03 14.43 17.95
C PRO A 229 -36.14 13.63 17.26
N ALA A 230 -36.52 12.50 17.85
CA ALA A 230 -37.68 11.72 17.43
C ALA A 230 -38.97 12.50 17.74
N VAL A 231 -39.24 13.55 16.95
CA VAL A 231 -40.51 14.25 17.01
C VAL A 231 -41.44 13.56 16.04
N ALA A 232 -42.37 12.81 16.63
CA ALA A 232 -43.46 12.16 15.94
C ALA A 232 -44.26 13.18 15.09
N ALA A 233 -44.52 12.78 13.84
CA ALA A 233 -45.58 13.21 12.93
C ALA A 233 -46.14 14.64 13.06
N GLY A 234 -45.83 15.51 12.09
CA GLY A 234 -46.63 16.73 11.85
C GLY A 234 -45.98 17.81 10.98
N ALA A 235 -46.15 17.68 9.66
CA ALA A 235 -46.21 18.75 8.63
C ALA A 235 -44.97 19.61 8.25
N ALA A 236 -44.85 19.70 6.91
CA ALA A 236 -44.46 20.83 6.06
C ALA A 236 -42.97 21.12 5.74
N ALA A 237 -42.68 20.90 4.46
CA ALA A 237 -41.55 21.32 3.63
C ALA A 237 -40.89 22.67 3.99
N ALA A 238 -39.56 22.66 4.08
CA ALA A 238 -38.70 23.77 3.69
C ALA A 238 -37.37 23.23 3.17
N GLY A 239 -36.96 23.72 1.99
CA GLY A 239 -35.99 23.11 1.10
C GLY A 239 -34.59 22.86 1.66
N ILE A 240 -34.09 21.66 1.41
CA ILE A 240 -32.66 21.38 1.29
C ILE A 240 -32.25 21.91 -0.08
N ALA A 241 -31.56 23.04 -0.10
CA ALA A 241 -30.86 23.55 -1.27
C ALA A 241 -29.36 23.58 -0.97
N ILE A 242 -28.56 23.36 -2.03
CA ILE A 242 -27.09 23.40 -2.12
C ILE A 242 -26.48 22.03 -1.75
N MET A 243 -25.91 21.26 -2.66
CA MET A 243 -24.93 21.65 -3.67
C MET A 243 -24.93 20.65 -4.85
N ARG A 244 -25.26 21.14 -6.04
CA ARG A 244 -24.92 20.50 -7.31
C ARG A 244 -24.11 21.54 -8.08
N MET A 245 -22.98 21.10 -8.63
CA MET A 245 -22.19 21.68 -9.72
C MET A 245 -20.78 22.19 -9.37
N LEU A 246 -19.86 21.64 -10.19
CA LEU A 246 -18.45 21.94 -10.48
C LEU A 246 -17.42 21.36 -9.52
#